data_AF-X1K6W5-F1
#
_entry.id   AF-X1K6W5-F1
#
_cell.length_a   1.000
_cell.length_b   1.000
_cell.length_c   1.000
_cell.angle_alpha   90.00
_cell.angle_beta   90.00
_cell.angle_gamma   90.00
#
_symmetry.space_group_name_H-M   'P 1'
#
loop_
_entity.id
_entity.type
_entity.pdbx_description
1 polymer ?
#
loop_
_entity_poly.entity_id
_entity_poly.type
_entity_poly.pdbx_seq_one_letter_code
_entity_poly.pdbx_strand_id
1 'polypeptide(L)' 'ALSQCIPTVGLAYSKKFLGVFQSIGVGGSVIDMRHRSQEEIIDTILYAFRRREHTTNHLKTIIPEVQKQISDIFKDML' A
#
# COMPACT_ATOMS: atom_id res chain seq x y z
N ALA A 1 -6.79 3.18 -5.30
CA ALA A 1 -5.89 4.19 -4.69
C ALA A 1 -4.42 3.88 -4.99
N LEU A 2 -3.86 2.76 -4.50
CA LEU A 2 -2.44 2.41 -4.72
C LEU A 2 -2.05 2.29 -6.22
N SER A 3 -2.89 1.65 -7.03
CA SER A 3 -2.69 1.56 -8.50
C SER A 3 -2.73 2.90 -9.23
N GLN A 4 -3.17 3.97 -8.56
CA GLN A 4 -3.18 5.35 -9.06
C GLN A 4 -2.10 6.21 -8.37
N CYS A 5 -1.13 5.57 -7.71
CA CYS A 5 -0.04 6.23 -6.98
C CYS A 5 -0.50 7.16 -5.84
N ILE A 6 -1.68 6.90 -5.25
CA ILE A 6 -2.21 7.66 -4.11
C ILE A 6 -1.74 7.00 -2.80
N PRO A 7 -0.98 7.70 -1.94
CA PRO A 7 -0.61 7.22 -0.62
C PRO A 7 -1.86 6.89 0.19
N THR A 8 -1.90 5.69 0.75
CA THR A 8 -3.09 5.16 1.41
C THR A 8 -2.68 4.50 2.72
N VAL A 9 -3.47 4.68 3.77
CA VAL A 9 -3.39 3.89 5.00
C VAL A 9 -4.52 2.87 4.98
N GLY A 10 -4.18 1.58 5.09
CA GLY A 10 -5.16 0.50 5.16
C GLY A 10 -5.59 0.28 6.60
N LEU A 11 -6.75 0.79 6.99
CA LEU A 11 -7.40 0.43 8.24
C LEU A 11 -8.09 -0.92 8.07
N ALA A 12 -7.61 -1.94 8.76
CA ALA A 12 -8.05 -3.31 8.56
C ALA A 12 -8.43 -4.00 9.87
N TYR A 13 -9.46 -4.84 9.79
CA TYR A 13 -9.80 -5.84 10.83
C TYR A 13 -9.30 -7.25 10.46
N SER A 14 -8.53 -7.37 9.38
CA SER A 14 -7.96 -8.64 8.91
C SER A 14 -6.65 -8.42 8.14
N LYS A 15 -5.92 -9.50 7.88
CA LYS A 15 -4.63 -9.45 7.15
C LYS A 15 -4.77 -9.34 5.62
N LYS A 16 -5.99 -9.26 5.07
CA LYS A 16 -6.22 -9.23 3.61
C LYS A 16 -5.49 -8.07 2.92
N PHE A 17 -5.53 -6.88 3.50
CA PHE A 17 -4.86 -5.70 2.94
C PHE A 17 -3.34 -5.74 3.09
N LEU A 18 -2.83 -6.43 4.12
CA LEU A 18 -1.39 -6.49 4.40
C LEU A 18 -0.62 -7.09 3.22
N GLY A 19 -1.10 -8.19 2.65
CA GLY A 19 -0.42 -8.85 1.52
C GLY A 19 -0.33 -7.94 0.28
N VAL A 20 -1.40 -7.22 -0.05
CA VAL A 20 -1.44 -6.29 -1.18
C VAL A 20 -0.49 -5.11 -0.97
N PHE A 21 -0.40 -4.57 0.25
CA PHE A 21 0.49 -3.44 0.54
C PHE A 21 1.95 -3.89 0.60
N GLN A 22 2.22 -5.08 1.12
CA GLN A 22 3.56 -5.66 1.16
C GLN A 22 4.12 -5.95 -0.22
N SER A 23 3.30 -6.45 -1.17
CA SER A 23 3.77 -6.79 -2.52
C SER A 23 4.31 -5.61 -3.31
N ILE A 24 3.93 -4.38 -2.94
CA ILE A 24 4.41 -3.13 -3.55
C ILE A 24 5.25 -2.30 -2.58
N GLY A 25 5.75 -2.87 -1.48
CA GLY A 25 6.70 -2.21 -0.58
C GLY A 25 6.12 -1.17 0.39
N VAL A 26 4.80 -1.08 0.56
CA VAL A 26 4.14 -0.15 1.51
C VAL A 26 3.40 -0.86 2.64
N GLY A 27 3.84 -2.08 2.99
CA GLY A 27 3.22 -2.91 4.03
C GLY A 27 3.08 -2.22 5.39
N GLY A 28 4.01 -1.31 5.74
CA GLY A 28 3.96 -0.52 6.97
C GLY A 28 2.82 0.50 7.04
N SER A 29 2.05 0.69 5.96
CA SER A 29 0.87 1.56 5.92
C SER A 29 -0.45 0.82 6.20
N VAL A 30 -0.41 -0.43 6.67
CA VAL A 30 -1.60 -1.18 7.11
C VAL A 30 -1.65 -1.26 8.63
N ILE A 31 -2.79 -0.88 9.19
CA ILE A 31 -3.05 -0.92 10.62
C ILE A 31 -4.09 -2.02 10.92
N ASP A 32 -3.71 -3.00 11.74
CA ASP A 32 -4.66 -3.98 12.29
C ASP A 32 -5.33 -3.37 13.54
N MET A 33 -6.54 -2.87 13.36
CA MET A 33 -7.30 -2.16 14.40
C MET A 33 -7.71 -3.05 15.58
N ARG A 34 -7.55 -4.38 15.49
CA ARG A 34 -7.85 -5.31 16.60
C ARG A 34 -6.77 -5.30 17.69
N HIS A 35 -5.59 -4.79 17.37
CA HIS A 35 -4.41 -4.86 18.23
C HIS A 35 -3.79 -3.48 18.49
N ARG A 36 -4.51 -2.40 18.18
CA ARG A 36 -4.03 -1.02 18.31
C ARG A 36 -5.03 -0.14 19.05
N SER A 37 -4.52 0.74 19.90
CA SER A 37 -5.32 1.80 20.51
C SER A 37 -5.66 2.90 19.48
N GLN A 38 -6.62 3.74 19.82
CA GLN A 38 -7.00 4.88 18.99
C GLN A 38 -5.82 5.85 18.80
N GLU A 39 -5.05 6.10 19.85
CA GLU A 39 -3.86 6.95 19.81
C GLU A 39 -2.81 6.37 18.85
N GLU A 40 -2.50 5.07 18.95
CA GLU A 40 -1.57 4.40 18.04
C GLU A 40 -2.02 4.47 16.57
N ILE A 41 -3.33 4.39 16.33
CA ILE A 41 -3.92 4.52 14.98
C ILE A 41 -3.70 5.95 14.45
N ILE A 42 -4.01 6.97 15.25
CA ILE A 42 -3.87 8.38 14.88
C ILE A 42 -2.41 8.71 14.59
N ASP A 43 -1.49 8.28 15.45
CA ASP A 43 -0.05 8.51 15.28
C ASP A 43 0.47 7.88 13.99
N THR A 44 0.02 6.66 13.68
CA THR A 44 0.40 5.98 12.44
C THR A 44 -0.13 6.70 11.20
N ILE A 45 -1.37 7.21 11.25
CA ILE A 45 -1.94 8.01 10.16
C ILE A 45 -1.14 9.30 9.96
N LEU A 46 -0.82 10.01 11.04
CA LEU A 46 -0.03 11.24 10.99
C LEU A 46 1.38 10.99 10.43
N TYR A 47 2.02 9.90 10.85
CA TYR A 47 3.31 9.47 10.32
C TYR A 47 3.24 9.19 8.81
N ALA A 48 2.24 8.44 8.36
CA ALA A 48 2.03 8.15 6.94
C ALA A 48 1.75 9.43 6.14
N PHE A 49 0.97 10.35 6.69
CA PHE A 49 0.67 11.65 6.04
C PHE A 49 1.92 12.51 5.87
N ARG A 50 2.81 12.56 6.86
CA ARG A 50 4.10 13.29 6.77
C ARG A 50 5.02 12.71 5.70
N ARG A 51 4.93 11.40 5.44
CA ARG A 51 5.74 10.68 4.43
C ARG A 51 5.06 10.49 3.08
N ARG A 52 3.88 11.09 2.87
CA ARG A 52 3.07 10.84 1.67
C ARG A 52 3.82 11.07 0.36
N GLU A 53 4.67 12.10 0.27
CA GLU A 53 5.48 12.38 -0.93
C GLU A 53 6.47 11.25 -1.23
N HIS A 54 7.15 10.74 -0.20
CA HIS A 54 8.03 9.58 -0.33
C HIS A 54 7.25 8.35 -0.82
N THR A 55 6.07 8.10 -0.24
CA THR A 55 5.21 6.99 -0.66
C THR A 55 4.71 7.17 -2.09
N THR A 56 4.29 8.37 -2.50
CA THR A 56 3.89 8.68 -3.87
C THR A 56 5.02 8.41 -4.85
N ASN A 57 6.24 8.86 -4.54
CA ASN A 57 7.40 8.64 -5.40
C ASN A 57 7.73 7.16 -5.55
N HIS A 58 7.70 6.41 -4.44
CA HIS A 58 7.84 4.95 -4.46
C HIS A 58 6.78 4.27 -5.33
N LEU A 59 5.50 4.67 -5.19
CA LEU A 59 4.40 4.11 -5.99
C LEU A 59 4.56 4.43 -7.49
N LYS A 60 4.98 5.64 -7.83
CA LYS A 60 5.24 6.03 -9.22
C LYS A 60 6.34 5.19 -9.88
N THR A 61 7.27 4.64 -9.10
CA THR A 61 8.30 3.72 -9.58
C THR A 61 7.76 2.29 -9.73
N ILE A 62 7.13 1.74 -8.68
CA ILE A 62 6.79 0.30 -8.65
C ILE A 62 5.51 -0.06 -9.43
N ILE A 63 4.52 0.84 -9.49
CA ILE A 63 3.21 0.53 -10.11
C ILE A 63 3.32 0.24 -11.62
N PRO A 64 4.07 1.01 -12.43
CA PRO A 64 4.28 0.69 -13.83
C PRO A 64 4.91 -0.71 -14.04
N GLU A 65 5.86 -1.10 -13.18
CA GLU A 65 6.51 -2.41 -13.26
C GLU A 65 5.51 -3.54 -12.99
N VAL A 66 4.67 -3.40 -11.96
CA VAL A 66 3.62 -4.37 -11.64
C VAL A 66 2.59 -4.47 -12.78
N GLN A 67 2.16 -3.34 -13.34
CA GLN A 67 1.23 -3.34 -14.48
C GLN A 67 1.82 -4.03 -15.70
N LYS A 68 3.11 -3.80 -15.98
CA LYS A 68 3.82 -4.47 -17.07
C LYS A 68 3.88 -5.99 -16.85
N GLN A 69 4.28 -6.44 -15.67
CA GLN A 69 4.33 -7.88 -15.34
C GLN A 69 2.98 -8.55 -15.54
N ILE A 70 1.89 -7.93 -15.09
CA ILE A 70 0.53 -8.43 -15.30
C ILE A 70 0.22 -8.51 -16.80
N SER A 71 0.51 -7.44 -17.56
CA SER A 71 0.26 -7.43 -19.01
C SER A 71 1.05 -8.50 -19.74
N ASP A 72 2.28 -8.80 -19.33
CA ASP A 72 3.13 -9.78 -19.99
C ASP A 72 2.62 -11.21 -19.69
N ILE A 73 2.20 -11.51 -18.45
CA ILE A 73 1.53 -12.78 -18.11
C ILE A 73 0.30 -13.03 -19.00
N PHE A 74 -0.52 -12.01 -19.25
CA PHE A 74 -1.70 -12.16 -20.10
C PHE A 74 -1.38 -12.37 -21.57
N LYS A 75 -0.26 -11.82 -22.07
CA LYS A 75 0.20 -12.06 -23.44
C LYS A 75 0.69 -13.50 -23.62
N ASP A 76 1.37 -14.05 -22.63
CA ASP A 76 1.89 -15.42 -22.69
C ASP A 76 0.79 -16.49 -22.60
N MET A 77 -0.42 -16.13 -22.18
CA MET A 77 -1.59 -17.01 -22.11
C MET A 77 -2.47 -16.99 -23.38
N LEU A 78 -2.21 -16.09 -24.34
CA LEU A 78 -2.95 -15.95 -25.61
C LEU A 78 -2.15 -16.53 -26.78
#